data_AF-A0A2B7Y5U2-F1
#
_entry.id   AF-A0A2B7Y5U2-F1
#
_cell.length_a   1.000
_cell.length_b   1.000
_cell.length_c   1.000
_cell.angle_alpha   90.00
_cell.angle_beta   90.00
_cell.angle_gamma   90.00
#
_symmetry.space_group_name_H-M   'P 1'
#
loop_
_entity.id
_entity.type
_entity.pdbx_description
1 polymer ?
#
loop_
_entity_poly.entity_id
_entity_poly.type
_entity_poly.pdbx_seq_one_letter_code
_entity_poly.pdbx_strand_id
1 'polypeptide(L)' 'MATTVARRGFHSTRPQMSSPFHYPEGPRTNLPFDPLKKGFFLKYWGFMVVGFGCPFAIAAWQTFKTK' A
#
# COMPACT_ATOMS: atom_id res chain seq x y z
N MET A 1 -33.90 19.82 21.87
CA MET A 1 -32.44 20.11 21.82
C MET A 1 -31.79 18.96 21.07
N ALA A 2 -31.47 19.14 19.79
CA ALA A 2 -30.85 18.08 18.98
C ALA A 2 -29.34 18.11 19.19
N THR A 3 -28.81 17.13 19.92
CA THR A 3 -27.36 16.95 20.08
C THR A 3 -26.81 16.47 18.74
N THR A 4 -26.14 17.36 18.00
CA THR A 4 -25.38 16.97 16.82
C THR A 4 -24.28 16.02 17.28
N VAL A 5 -24.44 14.72 17.01
CA VAL A 5 -23.37 13.74 17.15
C VAL A 5 -22.25 14.22 16.21
N ALA A 6 -21.23 14.87 16.77
CA ALA A 6 -20.04 15.23 16.05
C ALA A 6 -19.56 13.98 15.33
N ARG A 7 -19.45 14.10 14.00
CA ARG A 7 -18.97 13.10 13.05
C ARG A 7 -17.83 12.32 13.72
N ARG A 8 -18.13 11.16 14.32
CA ARG A 8 -17.11 10.33 14.99
C ARG A 8 -16.02 10.17 13.95
N GLY A 9 -14.82 10.66 14.24
CA GLY A 9 -13.65 10.40 13.42
C GLY A 9 -13.45 8.90 13.44
N PHE A 10 -14.10 8.19 12.52
CA PHE A 10 -13.96 6.76 12.31
C PHE A 10 -12.54 6.55 11.77
N HIS A 11 -11.55 6.62 12.65
CA HIS A 11 -10.20 6.18 12.37
C HIS A 11 -10.24 4.65 12.37
N SER A 12 -9.97 4.04 11.22
CA SER A 12 -9.89 2.58 11.06
C SER A 12 -8.68 1.96 11.78
N THR A 13 -7.81 2.78 12.36
CA THR A 13 -6.55 2.34 12.96
C THR A 13 -6.49 2.77 14.42
N ARG A 14 -6.42 1.80 15.33
CA ARG A 14 -6.09 2.03 16.74
C ARG A 14 -4.70 2.69 16.82
N PRO A 15 -4.50 3.76 17.59
CA PRO A 15 -3.17 4.34 17.80
C PRO A 15 -2.25 3.30 18.44
N GLN A 16 -1.08 3.06 17.85
CA GLN A 16 -0.10 2.11 18.35
C GLN A 16 0.81 2.80 19.37
N MET A 17 0.27 3.07 20.56
CA MET A 17 0.92 3.87 21.62
C MET A 17 2.09 3.18 22.35
N SER A 18 2.50 1.97 21.92
CA SER A 18 3.51 1.17 22.62
C SER A 18 4.94 1.35 22.09
N SER A 19 5.14 2.17 21.04
CA SER A 19 6.46 2.42 20.48
C SER A 19 7.11 3.64 21.16
N PRO A 20 8.37 3.54 21.62
CA PRO A 20 9.15 4.70 22.08
C PRO A 20 9.39 5.75 20.97
N PHE A 21 9.20 5.36 19.71
CA PHE A 21 9.36 6.21 18.54
C PHE A 21 8.04 6.84 18.10
N HIS A 22 8.07 8.16 17.88
CA HIS A 22 6.96 8.92 17.31
C HIS A 22 6.95 8.75 15.79
N TYR A 23 5.95 8.05 15.26
CA TYR A 23 5.79 7.92 13.81
C TYR A 23 5.08 9.14 13.24
N PRO A 24 5.29 9.44 11.95
CA PRO A 24 4.52 10.48 11.28
C PRO A 24 3.02 10.15 11.36
N GLU A 25 2.25 11.07 11.92
CA GLU A 25 0.79 10.97 11.99
C GLU A 25 0.16 11.74 10.83
N GLY A 26 -0.95 11.23 10.28
CA GLY A 26 -1.71 11.90 9.23
C GLY A 26 -2.11 10.99 8.06
N PRO A 27 -2.79 11.53 7.04
CA PRO A 27 -3.19 10.74 5.88
C PRO A 27 -1.96 10.12 5.20
N ARG A 28 -2.04 8.82 4.88
CA ARG A 28 -1.05 8.08 4.07
C ARG A 28 0.31 7.87 4.73
N THR A 29 0.51 8.31 5.98
CA THR A 29 1.74 8.02 6.74
C THR A 29 1.84 6.54 7.13
N ASN A 30 0.74 5.80 7.03
CA ASN A 30 0.65 4.37 7.21
C ASN A 30 1.01 3.55 5.96
N LEU A 31 1.25 4.20 4.82
CA LEU A 31 1.61 3.52 3.58
C LEU A 31 3.12 3.35 3.51
N PRO A 32 3.63 2.17 3.12
CA PRO A 32 5.06 1.95 2.92
C PRO A 32 5.59 2.58 1.62
N PHE A 33 4.77 3.36 0.91
CA PHE A 33 5.12 4.03 -0.35
C PHE A 33 4.49 5.42 -0.41
N ASP A 34 5.14 6.33 -1.15
CA ASP A 34 4.63 7.67 -1.41
C ASP A 34 3.89 7.75 -2.75
N PRO A 35 2.54 7.84 -2.73
CA PRO A 35 1.73 7.94 -3.91
C PRO A 35 1.67 9.33 -4.57
N LEU A 36 2.24 10.37 -3.96
CA LEU A 36 2.33 11.72 -4.54
C LEU A 36 3.67 11.96 -5.23
N LYS A 37 4.64 11.04 -5.09
CA LYS A 37 5.94 11.13 -5.74
C LYS A 37 5.78 11.17 -7.27
N LYS A 38 6.52 12.07 -7.93
CA LYS A 38 6.54 12.16 -9.40
C LYS A 38 6.84 10.78 -10.00
N GLY A 39 6.00 10.35 -10.94
CA GLY A 39 6.10 9.04 -11.57
C GLY A 39 5.51 7.88 -10.74
N PHE A 40 4.73 8.14 -9.69
CA PHE A 40 4.04 7.08 -8.94
C PHE A 40 3.18 6.18 -9.84
N PHE A 41 2.52 6.75 -10.85
CA PHE A 41 1.76 6.00 -11.84
C PHE A 41 2.57 4.86 -12.47
N LEU A 42 3.81 5.15 -12.90
CA LEU A 42 4.69 4.14 -13.50
C LEU A 42 5.11 3.08 -12.47
N LYS A 43 5.41 3.48 -11.24
CA LYS A 43 5.77 2.55 -10.16
C LYS A 43 4.62 1.62 -9.80
N TYR A 44 3.43 2.17 -9.68
CA TYR A 44 2.22 1.43 -9.36
C TYR A 44 1.91 0.39 -10.44
N TRP A 45 1.85 0.81 -11.70
CA TRP A 45 1.59 -0.11 -12.80
C TRP A 45 2.74 -1.09 -13.03
N GLY A 46 3.99 -0.67 -12.86
CA GLY A 46 5.14 -1.57 -12.91
C GLY A 46 5.04 -2.68 -11.87
N PHE A 47 4.70 -2.34 -10.62
CA PHE A 47 4.49 -3.33 -9.55
C PHE A 47 3.35 -4.30 -9.89
N MET A 48 2.22 -3.79 -10.38
CA MET A 48 1.07 -4.62 -10.80
C MET A 48 1.44 -5.57 -11.95
N VAL A 49 2.07 -5.05 -13.01
CA VAL A 49 2.46 -5.83 -14.20
C VAL A 49 3.50 -6.89 -13.85
N VAL A 50 4.51 -6.55 -13.04
CA VAL A 50 5.53 -7.53 -12.62
C VAL A 50 4.91 -8.62 -11.74
N GLY A 51 4.11 -8.24 -10.74
CA GLY A 51 3.46 -9.20 -9.84
C GLY A 51 2.52 -10.14 -10.59
N PHE A 52 1.69 -9.59 -11.48
CA PHE A 52 0.77 -10.37 -12.31
C PHE A 52 1.50 -11.23 -13.36
N GLY A 53 2.53 -10.68 -14.01
CA GLY A 53 3.28 -11.34 -15.09
C GLY A 53 4.26 -12.40 -14.60
N CYS A 54 4.70 -12.34 -13.34
CA CYS A 54 5.74 -13.22 -12.79
C CYS A 54 5.42 -14.73 -12.97
N PRO A 55 4.22 -15.24 -12.62
CA PRO A 55 3.89 -16.65 -12.84
C PRO A 55 3.97 -17.08 -14.31
N PHE A 56 3.55 -16.21 -15.25
CA PHE A 56 3.56 -16.51 -16.69
C PHE A 56 4.98 -16.51 -17.27
N ALA A 57 5.81 -15.55 -16.86
CA ALA A 57 7.21 -15.50 -17.26
C ALA A 57 7.96 -16.75 -16.76
N ILE A 58 7.70 -17.17 -15.51
CA ILE A 58 8.26 -18.41 -14.96
C ILE A 58 7.77 -19.63 -15.75
N ALA A 59 6.46 -19.72 -16.04
CA ALA A 59 5.91 -20.83 -16.81
C ALA A 59 6.57 -20.92 -18.21
N ALA A 60 6.65 -19.81 -18.93
CA ALA A 60 7.33 -19.74 -20.22
C ALA A 60 8.80 -20.18 -20.08
N TRP A 61 9.54 -19.69 -19.08
CA TRP A 61 10.91 -20.10 -18.83
C TRP A 61 11.05 -21.61 -18.61
N GLN A 62 10.13 -22.22 -17.87
CA GLN A 62 10.14 -23.68 -17.66
C GLN A 62 9.91 -24.46 -18.97
N THR A 63 9.15 -23.91 -19.93
CA THR A 63 8.97 -24.56 -21.25
C THR A 63 10.23 -24.56 -22.12
N PHE A 64 11.10 -23.56 -21.95
CA PHE A 64 12.34 -23.44 -22.70
C PHE A 64 13.54 -24.07 -21.97
N LYS A 65 13.38 -24.43 -20.70
CA LYS A 65 14.43 -25.09 -19.94
C LYS A 65 14.55 -26.53 -20.43
N THR A 66 15.73 -26.91 -20.91
CA THR A 66 16.04 -28.30 -21.28
C THR A 66 15.83 -29.21 -20.06
N LYS A 67 15.28 -30.40 -20.29
CA LYS A 67 15.16 -31.44 -19.25
C LYS A 67 16.53 -31.84 -18.69
#